data_AF-A0A917LXS7-F1
#
_entry.id   AF-A0A917LXS7-F1
#
_cell.length_a   1.000
_cell.length_b   1.000
_cell.length_c   1.000
_cell.angle_alpha   90.00
_cell.angle_beta   90.00
_cell.angle_gamma   90.00
#
_symmetry.space_group_name_H-M   'P 1'
#
loop_
_entity.id
_entity.type
_entity.pdbx_description
1 polymer ?
#
loop_
_entity_poly.entity_id
_entity_poly.type
_entity_poly.pdbx_seq_one_letter_code
_entity_poly.pdbx_strand_id
1 'polypeptide(L)'
;MGKIRVLIAKPGLDGHDRGALVIAQALRDHGMEVIYTGLRQSPIQIAQAAIQEDVDVIGLSSLSGAHRTLFPKVIEALQERNAGDIPVVAGGVIPSEDIPYLIEKGINKIFTSGSSTEALANYIKQLINPEHSKLEQPNKIAHIGIAVHSIDQAISFYTDTLGLELEGVEAVKSEGVKVAFLKIGESRFELLEPLDDTSTIQKFLDKKGEGIHHIALEVDNVEERLQKYKQAGIKLINEEAKSGAHNSQIAFIHPKAANGVLLELCQHTEGSDL
;
A
#
# COMPACT_ATOMS: atom_id res chain seq x y z
N MET A 1 5.90 -18.23 -0.71
CA MET A 1 6.71 -17.73 -1.85
C MET A 1 8.10 -17.42 -1.35
N GLY A 2 9.15 -17.62 -2.14
CA GLY A 2 10.53 -17.30 -1.74
C GLY A 2 10.77 -15.79 -1.59
N LYS A 3 11.90 -15.39 -1.00
CA LYS A 3 12.34 -13.99 -0.99
C LYS A 3 12.71 -13.57 -2.42
N ILE A 4 12.43 -12.32 -2.79
CA ILE A 4 12.90 -11.75 -4.07
C ILE A 4 14.44 -11.75 -4.06
N ARG A 5 15.05 -12.38 -5.05
CA ARG A 5 16.49 -12.50 -5.28
C ARG A 5 16.94 -11.41 -6.25
N VAL A 6 17.80 -10.51 -5.78
CA VAL A 6 18.29 -9.35 -6.54
C VAL A 6 19.78 -9.48 -6.79
N LEU A 7 20.20 -9.48 -8.06
CA LEU A 7 21.62 -9.37 -8.41
C LEU A 7 22.00 -7.90 -8.59
N ILE A 8 22.90 -7.39 -7.75
CA ILE A 8 23.47 -6.05 -7.92
C ILE A 8 24.83 -6.16 -8.58
N ALA A 9 24.96 -5.56 -9.76
CA ALA A 9 26.17 -5.61 -10.56
C ALA A 9 26.63 -4.25 -11.04
N LYS A 10 27.92 -4.18 -11.35
CA LYS A 10 28.58 -2.97 -11.80
C LYS A 10 29.46 -3.28 -13.02
N PRO A 11 28.97 -3.00 -14.24
CA PRO A 11 29.64 -3.43 -15.44
C PRO A 11 30.89 -2.59 -15.77
N GLY A 12 31.86 -3.20 -16.44
CA GLY A 12 32.99 -2.51 -17.07
C GLY A 12 34.17 -2.28 -16.14
N LEU A 13 34.78 -1.09 -16.18
CA LEU A 13 35.95 -0.74 -15.35
C LEU A 13 35.61 0.20 -14.19
N ASP A 14 34.32 0.38 -13.93
CA ASP A 14 33.83 1.33 -12.94
C ASP A 14 34.15 0.85 -11.51
N GLY A 15 35.06 1.58 -10.85
CA GLY A 15 35.56 1.26 -9.50
C GLY A 15 34.70 1.78 -8.35
N HIS A 16 33.57 2.44 -8.60
CA HIS A 16 32.78 3.10 -7.55
C HIS A 16 31.71 2.17 -6.96
N ASP A 17 32.00 1.51 -5.84
CA ASP A 17 31.11 0.55 -5.20
C ASP A 17 30.09 1.17 -4.22
N ARG A 18 30.40 2.31 -3.61
CA ARG A 18 29.60 2.87 -2.49
C ARG A 18 28.10 2.92 -2.77
N GLY A 19 27.71 3.41 -3.95
CA GLY A 19 26.28 3.46 -4.33
C GLY A 19 25.65 2.08 -4.40
N ALA A 20 26.32 1.14 -5.06
CA ALA A 20 25.84 -0.24 -5.19
C ALA A 20 25.75 -0.95 -3.82
N LEU A 21 26.71 -0.71 -2.92
CA LEU A 21 26.71 -1.28 -1.56
C LEU A 21 25.57 -0.72 -0.69
N VAL A 22 25.29 0.59 -0.79
CA VAL A 22 24.16 1.21 -0.09
C VAL A 22 22.83 0.64 -0.58
N ILE A 23 22.65 0.51 -1.90
CA ILE A 23 21.46 -0.14 -2.46
C ILE A 23 21.36 -1.60 -2.02
N ALA A 24 22.46 -2.34 -2.08
CA ALA A 24 22.47 -3.75 -1.67
C ALA A 24 22.11 -3.95 -0.19
N GLN A 25 22.53 -3.04 0.69
CA GLN A 25 22.12 -3.05 2.09
C GLN A 25 20.64 -2.69 2.23
N ALA A 26 20.19 -1.60 1.58
CA ALA A 26 18.81 -1.15 1.70
C ALA A 26 17.80 -2.20 1.18
N LEU A 27 18.10 -2.91 0.09
CA LEU A 27 17.24 -3.98 -0.42
C LEU A 27 17.18 -5.17 0.55
N ARG A 28 18.29 -5.50 1.24
CA ARG A 28 18.30 -6.50 2.32
C ARG A 28 17.42 -6.06 3.49
N ASP A 29 17.48 -4.79 3.87
CA ASP A 29 16.62 -4.22 4.92
C ASP A 29 15.12 -4.29 4.53
N HIS A 30 14.81 -4.30 3.22
CA HIS A 30 13.45 -4.50 2.69
C HIS A 30 13.05 -5.97 2.50
N GLY A 31 13.84 -6.91 3.03
CA GLY A 31 13.54 -8.34 3.06
C GLY A 31 13.95 -9.14 1.82
N MET A 32 14.67 -8.53 0.88
CA MET A 32 15.16 -9.20 -0.32
C MET A 32 16.47 -9.96 -0.06
N GLU A 33 16.70 -11.02 -0.83
CA GLU A 33 18.00 -11.68 -0.89
C GLU A 33 18.85 -10.98 -1.95
N VAL A 34 20.05 -10.52 -1.59
CA VAL A 34 20.87 -9.70 -2.49
C VAL A 34 22.20 -10.36 -2.77
N ILE A 35 22.47 -10.60 -4.05
CA ILE A 35 23.74 -11.09 -4.56
C ILE A 35 24.52 -9.91 -5.13
N TYR A 36 25.65 -9.56 -4.53
CA TYR A 36 26.53 -8.51 -5.05
C TYR A 36 27.70 -9.12 -5.80
N THR A 37 27.81 -8.84 -7.10
CA THR A 37 28.85 -9.44 -7.96
C THR A 37 30.25 -8.84 -7.77
N GLY A 38 30.37 -7.81 -6.93
CA GLY A 38 31.60 -7.01 -6.87
C GLY A 38 31.76 -6.07 -8.05
N LEU A 39 32.95 -5.48 -8.14
CA LEU A 39 33.33 -4.52 -9.17
C LEU A 39 33.77 -5.21 -10.47
N ARG A 40 33.76 -4.41 -11.53
CA ARG A 40 34.41 -4.70 -12.82
C ARG A 40 33.96 -5.98 -13.53
N GLN A 41 32.66 -6.25 -13.52
CA GLN A 41 32.10 -7.41 -14.20
C GLN A 41 31.86 -7.11 -15.69
N SER A 42 32.16 -8.07 -16.57
CA SER A 42 31.74 -7.97 -17.97
C SER A 42 30.23 -8.24 -18.10
N PRO A 43 29.56 -7.73 -19.16
CA PRO A 43 28.15 -8.04 -19.39
C PRO A 43 27.83 -9.54 -19.42
N ILE A 44 28.74 -10.34 -19.99
CA ILE A 44 28.63 -11.80 -20.04
C ILE A 44 28.67 -12.41 -18.64
N GLN A 45 29.61 -11.98 -17.79
CA GLN A 45 29.71 -12.48 -16.41
C GLN A 45 28.47 -12.12 -15.58
N ILE A 46 27.92 -10.92 -15.78
CA ILE A 46 26.68 -10.50 -15.09
C ILE A 46 25.51 -11.40 -15.49
N ALA A 47 25.31 -11.62 -16.78
CA ALA A 47 24.24 -12.51 -17.27
C ALA A 47 24.43 -13.95 -16.76
N GLN A 48 25.66 -14.46 -16.76
CA GLN A 48 25.96 -15.79 -16.22
C GLN A 48 25.67 -15.90 -14.73
N ALA A 49 26.09 -14.92 -13.94
CA ALA A 49 25.83 -14.89 -12.51
C ALA A 49 24.33 -14.81 -12.22
N ALA A 50 23.57 -14.00 -12.96
CA ALA A 50 22.11 -13.89 -12.80
C ALA A 50 21.39 -15.23 -13.02
N ILE A 51 21.80 -15.97 -14.05
CA ILE A 51 21.23 -17.28 -14.37
C ILE A 51 21.65 -18.33 -13.32
N GLN A 52 22.92 -18.37 -12.95
CA GLN A 52 23.44 -19.35 -11.99
C GLN A 52 22.84 -19.17 -10.60
N GLU A 53 22.61 -17.92 -10.21
CA GLU A 53 22.02 -17.55 -8.93
C GLU A 53 20.49 -17.52 -8.97
N ASP A 54 19.86 -17.87 -10.09
CA ASP A 54 18.39 -17.92 -10.23
C ASP A 54 17.71 -16.67 -9.68
N VAL A 55 18.09 -15.49 -10.21
CA VAL A 55 17.65 -14.20 -9.67
C VAL A 55 16.36 -13.72 -10.31
N ASP A 56 15.51 -13.06 -9.52
CA ASP A 56 14.26 -12.49 -9.99
C ASP A 56 14.48 -11.15 -10.73
N VAL A 57 15.54 -10.40 -10.38
CA VAL A 57 15.83 -9.10 -10.98
C VAL A 57 17.31 -8.74 -10.92
N ILE A 58 17.79 -8.00 -11.92
CA ILE A 58 19.15 -7.45 -11.97
C ILE A 58 19.11 -5.94 -11.73
N GLY A 59 19.93 -5.43 -10.82
CA GLY A 59 20.21 -4.01 -10.62
C GLY A 59 21.60 -3.62 -11.12
N LEU A 60 21.67 -2.80 -12.17
CA LEU A 60 22.93 -2.30 -12.72
C LEU A 60 23.28 -0.91 -12.18
N SER A 61 24.54 -0.72 -11.79
CA SER A 61 25.05 0.59 -11.33
C SER A 61 26.10 1.17 -12.27
N SER A 62 26.01 2.47 -12.56
CA SER A 62 27.02 3.21 -13.34
C SER A 62 27.32 4.60 -12.75
N LEU A 63 28.60 4.89 -12.56
CA LEU A 63 29.15 6.23 -12.28
C LEU A 63 30.15 6.67 -13.37
N SER A 64 30.75 5.71 -14.08
CA SER A 64 31.77 5.95 -15.12
C SER A 64 31.26 6.50 -16.45
N GLY A 65 29.94 6.69 -16.61
CA GLY A 65 29.33 7.16 -17.86
C GLY A 65 29.23 6.10 -18.96
N ALA A 66 29.62 4.85 -18.70
CA ALA A 66 29.60 3.77 -19.68
C ALA A 66 28.22 3.08 -19.83
N HIS A 67 27.16 3.61 -19.20
CA HIS A 67 25.81 3.01 -19.16
C HIS A 67 25.20 2.81 -20.54
N ARG A 68 25.33 3.78 -21.45
CA ARG A 68 24.80 3.67 -22.83
C ARG A 68 25.37 2.49 -23.60
N THR A 69 26.60 2.07 -23.29
CA THR A 69 27.28 0.97 -23.99
C THR A 69 27.13 -0.34 -23.25
N LEU A 70 27.26 -0.33 -21.92
CA LEU A 70 27.36 -1.56 -21.13
C LEU A 70 26.02 -2.12 -20.70
N PHE A 71 25.01 -1.29 -20.42
CA PHE A 71 23.70 -1.79 -20.02
C PHE A 71 23.00 -2.54 -21.15
N PRO A 72 22.94 -2.03 -22.41
CA PRO A 72 22.37 -2.79 -23.52
C PRO A 72 23.07 -4.12 -23.76
N LYS A 73 24.40 -4.17 -23.59
CA LYS A 73 25.16 -5.42 -23.72
C LYS A 73 24.82 -6.45 -22.64
N VAL A 74 24.36 -6.04 -21.45
CA VAL A 74 23.86 -6.98 -20.44
C VAL A 74 22.53 -7.57 -20.92
N ILE A 75 21.63 -6.73 -21.46
CA ILE A 75 20.36 -7.19 -22.04
C ILE A 75 20.59 -8.17 -23.19
N GLU A 76 21.48 -7.83 -24.13
CA GLU A 76 21.87 -8.70 -25.25
C GLU A 76 22.43 -10.05 -24.72
N ALA A 77 23.34 -10.01 -23.74
CA ALA A 77 23.92 -11.21 -23.15
C ALA A 77 22.89 -12.10 -22.42
N LEU A 78 21.84 -11.53 -21.85
CA LEU A 78 20.71 -12.28 -21.26
C LEU A 78 19.85 -12.92 -22.35
N GLN A 79 19.53 -12.18 -23.41
CA GLN A 79 18.75 -12.68 -24.55
C GLN A 79 19.45 -13.84 -25.26
N GLU A 80 20.75 -13.73 -25.53
CA GLU A 80 21.57 -14.79 -26.14
C GLU A 80 21.59 -16.08 -25.30
N ARG A 81 21.25 -15.99 -24.01
CA ARG A 81 21.23 -17.11 -23.06
C ARG A 81 19.82 -17.59 -22.70
N ASN A 82 18.79 -17.12 -23.42
CA ASN A 82 17.38 -17.41 -23.13
C ASN A 82 16.94 -16.98 -21.71
N ALA A 83 17.51 -15.90 -21.19
CA ALA A 83 17.19 -15.32 -19.88
C ALA A 83 16.73 -13.86 -20.01
N GLY A 84 16.16 -13.50 -21.17
CA GLY A 84 15.68 -12.15 -21.47
C GLY A 84 14.40 -11.76 -20.73
N ASP A 85 13.80 -12.71 -20.00
CA ASP A 85 12.66 -12.53 -19.10
C ASP A 85 13.07 -11.97 -17.73
N ILE A 86 14.35 -12.09 -17.33
CA ILE A 86 14.86 -11.49 -16.09
C ILE A 86 14.85 -9.96 -16.25
N PRO A 87 14.00 -9.22 -15.49
CA PRO A 87 13.95 -7.78 -15.59
C PRO A 87 15.26 -7.12 -15.10
N VAL A 88 15.57 -5.97 -15.69
CA VAL A 88 16.77 -5.19 -15.37
C VAL A 88 16.38 -3.77 -14.99
N VAL A 89 16.69 -3.38 -13.76
CA VAL A 89 16.66 -1.99 -13.32
C VAL A 89 18.08 -1.43 -13.29
N ALA A 90 18.22 -0.11 -13.41
CA ALA A 90 19.53 0.52 -13.41
C ALA A 90 19.57 1.80 -12.58
N GLY A 91 20.76 2.24 -12.21
CA GLY A 91 20.94 3.49 -11.48
C GLY A 91 22.36 4.02 -11.44
N GLY A 92 22.51 5.17 -10.79
CA GLY A 92 23.76 5.90 -10.64
C GLY A 92 23.70 7.30 -11.27
N VAL A 93 24.85 7.84 -11.69
CA VAL A 93 24.92 9.15 -12.35
C VAL A 93 24.66 8.96 -13.84
N ILE A 94 23.38 8.95 -14.19
CA ILE A 94 22.88 8.76 -15.56
C ILE A 94 22.19 10.06 -15.99
N PRO A 95 22.66 10.73 -17.08
CA PRO A 95 22.01 11.90 -17.64
C PRO A 95 20.55 11.62 -18.04
N SER A 96 19.66 12.58 -17.82
CA SER A 96 18.24 12.43 -18.13
C SER A 96 17.97 12.18 -19.62
N GLU A 97 18.80 12.74 -20.51
CA GLU A 97 18.74 12.51 -21.96
C GLU A 97 19.07 11.07 -22.38
N ASP A 98 19.78 10.30 -21.54
CA ASP A 98 20.15 8.92 -21.82
C ASP A 98 19.07 7.92 -21.38
N ILE A 99 18.18 8.34 -20.48
CA ILE A 99 17.14 7.48 -19.90
C ILE A 99 16.24 6.89 -20.99
N PRO A 100 15.65 7.68 -21.94
CA PRO A 100 14.77 7.13 -22.96
C PRO A 100 15.42 6.02 -23.79
N TYR A 101 16.69 6.22 -24.17
CA TYR A 101 17.46 5.24 -24.94
C TYR A 101 17.66 3.93 -24.15
N LEU A 102 17.98 4.01 -22.86
CA LEU A 102 18.18 2.83 -22.03
C LEU A 102 16.89 2.05 -21.80
N ILE A 103 15.77 2.73 -21.63
CA ILE A 103 14.45 2.09 -21.53
C ILE A 103 14.11 1.36 -22.84
N GLU A 104 14.33 2.00 -23.99
CA GLU A 104 14.16 1.38 -25.32
C GLU A 104 15.00 0.11 -25.49
N LYS A 105 16.19 0.06 -24.88
CA LYS A 105 17.08 -1.10 -24.90
C LYS A 105 16.73 -2.20 -23.91
N GLY A 106 15.61 -2.09 -23.18
CA GLY A 106 15.10 -3.16 -22.32
C GLY A 106 15.37 -2.97 -20.82
N ILE A 107 15.87 -1.81 -20.39
CA ILE A 107 15.92 -1.47 -18.96
C ILE A 107 14.51 -1.09 -18.49
N ASN A 108 14.01 -1.73 -17.43
CA ASN A 108 12.65 -1.50 -16.92
C ASN A 108 12.50 -0.12 -16.26
N LYS A 109 13.51 0.31 -15.48
CA LYS A 109 13.49 1.60 -14.77
C LYS A 109 14.89 2.08 -14.42
N ILE A 110 15.05 3.40 -14.40
CA ILE A 110 16.29 4.07 -13.99
C ILE A 110 16.08 4.89 -12.71
N PHE A 111 16.96 4.70 -11.74
CA PHE A 111 17.03 5.41 -10.46
C PHE A 111 18.31 6.25 -10.40
N THR A 112 18.17 7.56 -10.58
CA THR A 112 19.30 8.50 -10.58
C THR A 112 19.71 8.89 -9.16
N SER A 113 20.84 9.60 -9.05
CA SER A 113 21.32 10.21 -7.80
C SER A 113 20.21 10.93 -7.04
N GLY A 114 19.99 10.55 -5.78
CA GLY A 114 18.94 11.13 -4.93
C GLY A 114 17.60 10.35 -4.93
N SER A 115 17.47 9.32 -5.76
CA SER A 115 16.30 8.42 -5.69
C SER A 115 16.21 7.73 -4.32
N SER A 116 15.00 7.61 -3.79
CA SER A 116 14.75 6.90 -2.53
C SER A 116 15.02 5.40 -2.68
N THR A 117 15.71 4.82 -1.69
CA THR A 117 15.91 3.37 -1.59
C THR A 117 14.60 2.61 -1.39
N GLU A 118 13.65 3.21 -0.69
CA GLU A 118 12.29 2.67 -0.52
C GLU A 118 11.55 2.63 -1.86
N ALA A 119 11.66 3.69 -2.67
CA ALA A 119 11.03 3.73 -3.99
C ALA A 119 11.57 2.64 -4.92
N LEU A 120 12.89 2.37 -4.87
CA LEU A 120 13.50 1.25 -5.60
C LEU A 120 12.98 -0.10 -5.10
N ALA A 121 12.95 -0.31 -3.78
CA ALA A 121 12.48 -1.57 -3.20
C ALA A 121 11.01 -1.84 -3.55
N ASN A 122 10.15 -0.82 -3.46
CA ASN A 122 8.73 -0.94 -3.81
C ASN A 122 8.53 -1.21 -5.30
N TYR A 123 9.31 -0.54 -6.17
CA TYR A 123 9.27 -0.81 -7.60
C TYR A 123 9.67 -2.25 -7.93
N ILE A 124 10.74 -2.78 -7.33
CA ILE A 124 11.15 -4.18 -7.52
C ILE A 124 10.04 -5.13 -7.06
N LYS A 125 9.45 -4.90 -5.89
CA LYS A 125 8.32 -5.72 -5.39
C LYS A 125 7.16 -5.73 -6.37
N GLN A 126 6.79 -4.57 -6.93
CA GLN A 126 5.72 -4.45 -7.91
C GLN A 126 6.07 -5.13 -9.24
N LEU A 127 7.32 -5.02 -9.68
CA LEU A 127 7.79 -5.59 -10.93
C LEU A 127 7.75 -7.12 -10.92
N ILE A 128 8.16 -7.74 -9.81
CA ILE A 128 8.20 -9.20 -9.66
C ILE A 128 6.85 -9.76 -9.23
N ASN A 129 6.14 -9.05 -8.36
CA ASN A 129 4.87 -9.48 -7.79
C ASN A 129 3.77 -8.44 -8.07
N PRO A 130 3.29 -8.32 -9.32
CA PRO A 130 2.27 -7.33 -9.67
C PRO A 130 0.96 -7.55 -8.91
N GLU A 131 0.62 -8.80 -8.55
CA GLU A 131 -0.56 -9.12 -7.72
C GLU A 131 -0.49 -8.52 -6.31
N HIS A 132 0.70 -8.40 -5.71
CA HIS A 132 0.88 -7.75 -4.39
C HIS A 132 0.67 -6.23 -4.39
N SER A 133 0.49 -5.62 -5.57
CA SER A 133 0.16 -4.20 -5.73
C SER A 133 -1.36 -3.92 -5.80
N LYS A 134 -2.19 -4.95 -5.96
CA LYS A 134 -3.64 -4.79 -5.85
C LYS A 134 -3.98 -4.67 -4.37
N LEU A 135 -4.65 -3.58 -4.01
CA LEU A 135 -5.39 -3.52 -2.76
C LEU A 135 -6.39 -4.66 -2.79
N GLU A 136 -6.33 -5.57 -1.82
CA GLU A 136 -7.36 -6.59 -1.68
C GLU A 136 -8.72 -5.90 -1.56
N GLN A 137 -9.77 -6.51 -2.08
CA GLN A 137 -11.11 -5.96 -1.86
C GLN A 137 -11.43 -6.02 -0.36
N PRO A 138 -12.17 -5.05 0.20
CA PRO A 138 -12.76 -5.22 1.52
C PRO A 138 -13.67 -6.45 1.57
N ASN A 139 -13.78 -7.08 2.75
CA ASN A 139 -14.48 -8.34 2.94
C ASN A 139 -15.99 -8.20 2.74
N LYS A 140 -16.56 -7.16 3.36
CA LYS A 140 -17.98 -6.84 3.35
C LYS A 140 -18.24 -5.39 3.76
N ILE A 141 -19.49 -4.95 3.66
CA ILE A 141 -19.97 -3.78 4.41
C ILE A 141 -20.10 -4.20 5.87
N ALA A 142 -19.32 -3.60 6.76
CA ALA A 142 -19.39 -3.87 8.19
C ALA A 142 -20.66 -3.25 8.77
N HIS A 143 -20.82 -1.94 8.59
CA HIS A 143 -21.99 -1.21 9.06
C HIS A 143 -22.25 0.05 8.23
N ILE A 144 -23.47 0.59 8.39
CA ILE A 144 -23.85 1.92 7.88
C ILE A 144 -24.19 2.78 9.08
N GLY A 145 -23.40 3.83 9.30
CA GLY A 145 -23.64 4.79 10.38
C GLY A 145 -24.68 5.82 9.97
N ILE A 146 -25.71 6.00 10.80
CA ILE A 146 -26.84 6.91 10.58
C ILE A 146 -26.89 7.90 11.74
N ALA A 147 -26.67 9.18 11.45
CA ALA A 147 -26.77 10.24 12.45
C ALA A 147 -28.24 10.51 12.80
N VAL A 148 -28.55 10.50 14.09
CA VAL A 148 -29.89 10.78 14.64
C VAL A 148 -29.78 11.75 15.82
N HIS A 149 -30.82 12.56 16.04
CA HIS A 149 -30.90 13.43 17.20
C HIS A 149 -31.16 12.66 18.49
N SER A 150 -31.87 11.53 18.41
CA SER A 150 -32.18 10.68 19.55
C SER A 150 -32.37 9.23 19.12
N ILE A 151 -31.50 8.35 19.62
CA ILE A 151 -31.64 6.89 19.48
C ILE A 151 -32.96 6.46 20.06
N ASP A 152 -33.32 6.93 21.26
CA ASP A 152 -34.53 6.50 21.96
C ASP A 152 -35.81 6.77 21.13
N GLN A 153 -35.81 7.83 20.30
CA GLN A 153 -36.92 8.12 19.37
C GLN A 153 -36.82 7.30 18.09
N ALA A 154 -35.62 7.21 17.49
CA ALA A 154 -35.42 6.56 16.20
C ALA A 154 -35.53 5.03 16.26
N ILE A 155 -35.12 4.41 17.37
CA ILE A 155 -34.93 2.96 17.48
C ILE A 155 -36.22 2.16 17.28
N SER A 156 -37.37 2.71 17.67
CA SER A 156 -38.69 2.08 17.50
C SER A 156 -39.04 1.84 16.03
N PHE A 157 -38.64 2.75 15.13
CA PHE A 157 -38.85 2.56 13.69
C PHE A 157 -38.05 1.35 13.18
N TYR A 158 -36.78 1.24 13.56
CA TYR A 158 -35.92 0.14 13.11
C TYR A 158 -36.32 -1.22 13.72
N THR A 159 -36.74 -1.23 14.98
CA THR A 159 -37.11 -2.47 15.70
C THR A 159 -38.56 -2.86 15.43
N ASP A 160 -39.53 -2.01 15.72
CA ASP A 160 -40.96 -2.35 15.65
C ASP A 160 -41.52 -2.28 14.22
N THR A 161 -41.04 -1.34 13.40
CA THR A 161 -41.55 -1.17 12.03
C THR A 161 -40.78 -2.00 11.01
N LEU A 162 -39.45 -2.00 11.07
CA LEU A 162 -38.61 -2.77 10.15
C LEU A 162 -38.30 -4.19 10.65
N GLY A 163 -38.49 -4.48 11.94
CA GLY A 163 -38.27 -5.81 12.51
C GLY A 163 -36.81 -6.17 12.76
N LEU A 164 -35.90 -5.18 12.85
CA LEU A 164 -34.48 -5.43 13.08
C LEU A 164 -34.19 -5.77 14.55
N GLU A 165 -33.21 -6.64 14.76
CA GLU A 165 -32.72 -7.01 16.09
C GLU A 165 -31.78 -5.92 16.64
N LEU A 166 -32.11 -5.39 17.81
CA LEU A 166 -31.21 -4.53 18.58
C LEU A 166 -30.23 -5.39 19.37
N GLU A 167 -28.95 -5.34 19.01
CA GLU A 167 -27.90 -6.10 19.70
C GLU A 167 -27.42 -5.38 20.97
N GLY A 168 -27.49 -4.05 21.00
CA GLY A 168 -27.13 -3.27 22.18
C GLY A 168 -27.00 -1.78 21.92
N VAL A 169 -26.72 -1.05 23.00
CA VAL A 169 -26.45 0.39 22.97
C VAL A 169 -25.21 0.68 23.82
N GLU A 170 -24.23 1.38 23.26
CA GLU A 170 -22.95 1.70 23.90
C GLU A 170 -22.64 3.20 23.82
N ALA A 171 -21.98 3.76 24.83
CA ALA A 171 -21.41 5.10 24.77
C ALA A 171 -19.92 5.05 24.43
N VAL A 172 -19.56 5.46 23.21
CA VAL A 172 -18.18 5.53 22.72
C VAL A 172 -17.62 6.92 23.03
N LYS A 173 -17.15 7.11 24.26
CA LYS A 173 -16.70 8.42 24.77
C LYS A 173 -15.55 9.03 23.97
N SER A 174 -14.65 8.22 23.40
CA SER A 174 -13.55 8.69 22.56
C SER A 174 -14.03 9.42 21.30
N GLU A 175 -15.21 9.06 20.81
CA GLU A 175 -15.82 9.63 19.61
C GLU A 175 -16.97 10.61 19.95
N GLY A 176 -17.32 10.74 21.22
CA GLY A 176 -18.39 11.64 21.68
C GLY A 176 -19.77 11.22 21.17
N VAL A 177 -20.03 9.91 21.07
CA VAL A 177 -21.30 9.37 20.55
C VAL A 177 -21.85 8.23 21.40
N LYS A 178 -23.18 8.13 21.47
CA LYS A 178 -23.93 6.93 21.84
C LYS A 178 -24.30 6.22 20.55
N VAL A 179 -24.14 4.90 20.52
CA VAL A 179 -24.35 4.06 19.34
C VAL A 179 -25.33 2.96 19.67
N ALA A 180 -26.35 2.78 18.83
CA ALA A 180 -27.23 1.60 18.88
C ALA A 180 -26.97 0.71 17.66
N PHE A 181 -26.78 -0.59 17.91
CA PHE A 181 -26.39 -1.58 16.91
C PHE A 181 -27.60 -2.43 16.49
N LEU A 182 -28.01 -2.31 15.23
CA LEU A 182 -29.17 -3.02 14.67
C LEU A 182 -28.69 -3.99 13.59
N LYS A 183 -28.88 -5.29 13.83
CA LYS A 183 -28.39 -6.36 12.94
C LYS A 183 -29.21 -6.46 11.65
N ILE A 184 -28.53 -6.62 10.51
CA ILE A 184 -29.15 -6.96 9.22
C ILE A 184 -28.24 -7.89 8.42
N GLY A 185 -28.56 -9.19 8.42
CA GLY A 185 -27.70 -10.20 7.78
C GLY A 185 -26.31 -10.22 8.41
N GLU A 186 -25.28 -9.97 7.61
CA GLU A 186 -23.87 -9.92 8.03
C GLU A 186 -23.36 -8.50 8.38
N SER A 187 -24.24 -7.50 8.22
CA SER A 187 -23.97 -6.08 8.43
C SER A 187 -24.84 -5.49 9.54
N ARG A 188 -24.59 -4.23 9.88
CA ARG A 188 -25.35 -3.47 10.89
C ARG A 188 -25.80 -2.10 10.39
N PHE A 189 -26.92 -1.62 10.91
CA PHE A 189 -27.16 -0.19 11.02
C PHE A 189 -26.68 0.28 12.38
N GLU A 190 -25.90 1.35 12.40
CA GLU A 190 -25.43 1.99 13.62
C GLU A 190 -26.09 3.36 13.75
N LEU A 191 -27.02 3.51 14.69
CA LEU A 191 -27.61 4.81 14.98
C LEU A 191 -26.66 5.59 15.89
N LEU A 192 -26.27 6.78 15.44
CA LEU A 192 -25.26 7.62 16.09
C LEU A 192 -25.95 8.86 16.69
N GLU A 193 -26.01 8.92 18.01
CA GLU A 193 -26.49 10.09 18.76
C GLU A 193 -25.28 10.80 19.40
N PRO A 194 -25.10 12.12 19.18
CA PRO A 194 -24.00 12.84 19.81
C PRO A 194 -24.19 12.91 21.33
N LEU A 195 -23.12 12.68 22.10
CA LEU A 195 -23.16 12.83 23.56
C LEU A 195 -23.13 14.31 24.01
N ASP A 196 -22.57 15.18 23.18
CA ASP A 196 -22.47 16.62 23.42
C ASP A 196 -22.28 17.41 22.11
N ASP A 197 -22.35 18.73 22.21
CA ASP A 197 -22.29 19.65 21.06
C ASP A 197 -20.93 19.68 20.35
N THR A 198 -19.88 19.10 20.95
CA THR A 198 -18.53 19.07 20.37
C THR A 198 -18.33 17.91 19.40
N SER A 199 -19.21 16.90 19.48
CA SER A 199 -19.23 15.70 18.64
C SER A 199 -19.21 16.01 17.14
N THR A 200 -18.51 15.17 16.37
CA THR A 200 -18.52 15.24 14.91
C THR A 200 -19.91 14.97 14.33
N ILE A 201 -20.69 14.11 15.00
CA ILE A 201 -22.08 13.81 14.63
C ILE A 201 -22.97 15.02 14.86
N GLN A 202 -22.81 15.78 15.95
CA GLN A 202 -23.56 17.03 16.14
C GLN A 202 -23.31 17.99 14.98
N LYS A 203 -22.05 18.20 14.61
CA LYS A 203 -21.68 19.08 13.48
C LYS A 203 -22.24 18.60 12.14
N PHE A 204 -22.45 17.30 11.97
CA PHE A 204 -23.11 16.75 10.79
C PHE A 204 -24.61 17.07 10.82
N LEU A 205 -25.29 16.78 11.94
CA LEU A 205 -26.71 17.05 12.13
C LEU A 205 -27.03 18.53 11.90
N ASP A 206 -26.24 19.45 12.44
CA ASP A 206 -26.42 20.89 12.25
C ASP A 206 -26.36 21.32 10.78
N LYS A 207 -25.57 20.62 9.96
CA LYS A 207 -25.33 20.97 8.56
C LYS A 207 -26.22 20.24 7.57
N LYS A 208 -26.66 19.03 7.92
CA LYS A 208 -27.29 18.08 6.99
C LYS A 208 -28.61 17.51 7.49
N GLY A 209 -28.92 17.67 8.78
CA GLY A 209 -30.00 16.95 9.44
C GLY A 209 -29.64 15.47 9.67
N GLU A 210 -30.62 14.70 10.11
CA GLU A 210 -30.51 13.26 10.27
C GLU A 210 -30.29 12.55 8.92
N GLY A 211 -29.57 11.43 8.94
CA GLY A 211 -29.34 10.63 7.74
C GLY A 211 -28.05 9.83 7.78
N ILE A 212 -27.73 9.17 6.66
CA ILE A 212 -26.52 8.36 6.52
C ILE A 212 -25.29 9.25 6.66
N HIS A 213 -24.46 8.94 7.66
CA HIS A 213 -23.20 9.62 7.95
C HIS A 213 -22.04 8.99 7.18
N HIS A 214 -21.92 7.66 7.22
CA HIS A 214 -20.80 6.94 6.62
C HIS A 214 -21.15 5.48 6.30
N ILE A 215 -20.29 4.84 5.51
CA ILE A 215 -20.32 3.40 5.21
C ILE A 215 -18.99 2.81 5.65
N ALA A 216 -19.02 1.76 6.47
CA ALA A 216 -17.83 1.06 6.93
C ALA A 216 -17.59 -0.23 6.15
N LEU A 217 -16.33 -0.45 5.80
CA LEU A 217 -15.86 -1.58 5.01
C LEU A 217 -14.92 -2.42 5.88
N GLU A 218 -15.24 -3.70 6.02
CA GLU A 218 -14.41 -4.62 6.81
C GLU A 218 -13.14 -4.99 6.05
N VAL A 219 -12.00 -4.96 6.73
CA VAL A 219 -10.68 -5.29 6.16
C VAL A 219 -9.85 -6.11 7.14
N ASP A 220 -9.00 -6.99 6.61
CA ASP A 220 -8.16 -7.86 7.44
C ASP A 220 -7.01 -7.11 8.12
N ASN A 221 -6.43 -6.12 7.44
CA ASN A 221 -5.32 -5.32 7.95
C ASN A 221 -5.48 -3.84 7.56
N VAL A 222 -5.98 -3.03 8.50
CA VAL A 222 -6.22 -1.60 8.29
C VAL A 222 -4.90 -0.84 8.12
N GLU A 223 -3.86 -1.19 8.87
CA GLU A 223 -2.56 -0.49 8.82
C GLU A 223 -1.86 -0.67 7.47
N GLU A 224 -1.80 -1.91 6.97
CA GLU A 224 -1.23 -2.19 5.65
C GLU A 224 -2.00 -1.44 4.55
N ARG A 225 -3.33 -1.40 4.67
CA ARG A 225 -4.19 -0.72 3.70
C ARG A 225 -3.97 0.80 3.73
N LEU A 226 -3.84 1.40 4.93
CA LEU A 226 -3.54 2.82 5.07
C LEU A 226 -2.17 3.17 4.46
N GLN A 227 -1.15 2.34 4.66
CA GLN A 227 0.17 2.53 4.04
C GLN A 227 0.07 2.51 2.51
N LYS A 228 -0.65 1.54 1.93
CA LYS A 228 -0.90 1.46 0.48
C LYS A 228 -1.66 2.70 -0.02
N TYR A 229 -2.67 3.17 0.70
CA TYR A 229 -3.41 4.39 0.37
C TYR A 229 -2.54 5.65 0.39
N LYS A 230 -1.66 5.79 1.39
CA LYS A 230 -0.68 6.89 1.44
C LYS A 230 0.27 6.87 0.25
N GLN A 231 0.82 5.70 -0.07
CA GLN A 231 1.71 5.53 -1.23
C GLN A 231 1.01 5.86 -2.55
N ALA A 232 -0.29 5.56 -2.64
CA ALA A 232 -1.13 5.91 -3.79
C ALA A 232 -1.61 7.37 -3.79
N GLY A 233 -1.27 8.18 -2.77
CA GLY A 233 -1.70 9.57 -2.65
C GLY A 233 -3.20 9.75 -2.35
N ILE A 234 -3.87 8.71 -1.85
CA ILE A 234 -5.28 8.77 -1.46
C ILE A 234 -5.41 9.62 -0.21
N LYS A 235 -6.34 10.57 -0.23
CA LYS A 235 -6.56 11.49 0.89
C LYS A 235 -7.29 10.79 2.03
N LEU A 236 -6.63 10.69 3.17
CA LEU A 236 -7.16 10.11 4.41
C LEU A 236 -7.59 11.21 5.39
N ILE A 237 -8.50 10.88 6.31
CA ILE A 237 -8.77 11.68 7.52
C ILE A 237 -7.83 11.23 8.64
N ASN A 238 -7.73 9.91 8.83
CA ASN A 238 -6.82 9.31 9.79
C ASN A 238 -5.68 8.65 9.02
N GLU A 239 -4.45 9.08 9.33
CA GLU A 239 -3.26 8.50 8.74
C GLU A 239 -2.78 7.23 9.46
N GLU A 240 -3.26 7.00 10.68
CA GLU A 240 -3.00 5.82 11.50
C GLU A 240 -4.36 5.31 12.00
N ALA A 241 -4.48 4.00 12.26
CA ALA A 241 -5.71 3.45 12.80
C ALA A 241 -5.95 3.92 14.24
N LYS A 242 -7.22 4.02 14.63
CA LYS A 242 -7.65 4.36 15.98
C LYS A 242 -8.64 3.33 16.51
N SER A 243 -8.81 3.26 17.82
CA SER A 243 -9.85 2.41 18.43
C SER A 243 -11.26 2.90 18.07
N GLY A 244 -12.10 1.99 17.58
CA GLY A 244 -13.53 2.19 17.32
C GLY A 244 -14.43 1.47 18.33
N ALA A 245 -15.72 1.36 18.01
CA ALA A 245 -16.68 0.54 18.77
C ALA A 245 -16.31 -0.95 18.70
N HIS A 246 -16.82 -1.76 19.63
CA HIS A 246 -16.62 -3.23 19.64
C HIS A 246 -15.16 -3.71 19.55
N ASN A 247 -14.20 -2.99 20.15
CA ASN A 247 -12.76 -3.30 20.10
C ASN A 247 -12.20 -3.41 18.66
N SER A 248 -12.77 -2.64 17.72
CA SER A 248 -12.26 -2.53 16.36
C SER A 248 -11.13 -1.50 16.24
N GLN A 249 -10.32 -1.65 15.19
CA GLN A 249 -9.41 -0.63 14.68
C GLN A 249 -10.06 0.00 13.45
N ILE A 250 -10.16 1.33 13.44
CA ILE A 250 -10.86 2.08 12.41
C ILE A 250 -10.03 3.21 11.82
N ALA A 251 -10.30 3.57 10.57
CA ALA A 251 -9.75 4.77 9.94
C ALA A 251 -10.66 5.28 8.84
N PHE A 252 -10.76 6.60 8.70
CA PHE A 252 -11.64 7.22 7.69
C PHE A 252 -10.88 7.70 6.45
N ILE A 253 -11.46 7.44 5.29
CA ILE A 253 -11.06 8.01 3.99
C ILE A 253 -11.76 9.36 3.83
N HIS A 254 -11.03 10.39 3.41
CA HIS A 254 -11.62 11.72 3.26
C HIS A 254 -12.63 11.71 2.10
N PRO A 255 -13.85 12.27 2.25
CA PRO A 255 -14.88 12.26 1.19
C PRO A 255 -14.45 12.82 -0.17
N LYS A 256 -13.43 13.69 -0.23
CA LYS A 256 -12.88 14.20 -1.49
C LYS A 256 -12.18 13.11 -2.32
N ALA A 257 -11.74 12.02 -1.70
CA ALA A 257 -11.16 10.87 -2.38
C ALA A 257 -12.23 9.86 -2.85
N ALA A 258 -13.45 9.94 -2.31
CA ALA A 258 -14.52 8.97 -2.55
C ALA A 258 -15.83 9.64 -3.01
N ASN A 259 -15.72 10.62 -3.92
CA ASN A 259 -16.87 11.28 -4.57
C ASN A 259 -17.96 11.81 -3.60
N GLY A 260 -17.56 12.27 -2.41
CA GLY A 260 -18.45 12.82 -1.40
C GLY A 260 -18.94 11.83 -0.36
N VAL A 261 -18.60 10.54 -0.47
CA VAL A 261 -18.95 9.50 0.52
C VAL A 261 -17.87 9.45 1.61
N LEU A 262 -18.29 9.46 2.88
CA LEU A 262 -17.40 9.16 3.99
C LEU A 262 -17.29 7.64 4.14
N LEU A 263 -16.12 7.10 3.87
CA LEU A 263 -15.83 5.67 4.02
C LEU A 263 -14.98 5.45 5.27
N GLU A 264 -15.37 4.46 6.05
CA GLU A 264 -14.59 3.93 7.17
C GLU A 264 -13.98 2.57 6.77
N LEU A 265 -12.73 2.35 7.12
CA LEU A 265 -12.13 1.03 7.17
C LEU A 265 -12.26 0.51 8.60
N CYS A 266 -12.75 -0.71 8.77
CA CYS A 266 -12.93 -1.33 10.07
C CYS A 266 -12.23 -2.70 10.08
N GLN A 267 -11.38 -2.93 11.08
CA GLN A 267 -10.75 -4.20 11.36
C GLN A 267 -11.19 -4.66 12.76
N HIS A 268 -11.89 -5.79 12.82
CA HIS A 268 -12.24 -6.45 14.06
C HIS A 268 -11.02 -7.23 14.60
N THR A 269 -10.78 -7.20 15.91
CA THR A 269 -9.74 -8.02 16.53
C THR A 269 -10.23 -9.46 16.67
N GLU A 270 -9.40 -10.46 16.32
CA GLU A 270 -9.77 -11.89 16.34
C GLU A 270 -10.46 -12.26 17.67
N GLY A 271 -11.69 -12.79 17.56
CA GLY A 271 -12.52 -13.18 18.70
C GLY A 271 -13.73 -12.27 18.98
N SER A 272 -13.95 -11.21 18.20
CA SER A 272 -15.13 -10.33 18.32
C SER A 272 -16.30 -10.75 17.42
N ASP A 273 -16.48 -12.05 17.16
CA ASP A 273 -17.76 -12.57 16.67
C ASP A 273 -18.77 -12.48 17.81
N LEU A 274 -19.48 -11.35 17.88
CA LEU A 274 -20.75 -11.20 18.58
C LEU A 274 -21.82 -10.83 17.54
#